data_AF-A0AAV4FAB7-F1
#
_entry.id   AF-A0AAV4FAB7-F1
#
_cell.length_a   1.000
_cell.length_b   1.000
_cell.length_c   1.000
_cell.angle_alpha   90.00
_cell.angle_beta   90.00
_cell.angle_gamma   90.00
#
_symmetry.space_group_name_H-M   'P 1'
#
loop_
_entity.id
_entity.type
_entity.pdbx_description
1 polymer ?
#
loop_
_entity_poly.entity_id
_entity_poly.type
_entity_poly.pdbx_seq_one_letter_code
_entity_poly.pdbx_strand_id
1 'polypeptide(L)'
;MEHPMFNASSVLDLSEDTTTAEAAIRQMTVVLSGFWPLILLFGAFANIMNIVVFLKIGARDNVTILLIALSASDLLFLSLISPTVSGLFVFYIVRPTYYPYDSSLFNLLLYWPAYTAYDLSTYISVGAPAFGPHAYFSNSLSALSDGSNLTRFRPTFYVYIHHM
;
A
#
# COMPACT_ATOMS: atom_id res chain seq x y z
N MET A 1 -30.09 2.86 -50.32
CA MET A 1 -29.16 3.44 -49.32
C MET A 1 -30.03 4.12 -48.29
N GLU A 2 -30.36 3.40 -47.21
CA GLU A 2 -31.15 3.93 -46.12
C GLU A 2 -30.17 4.50 -45.09
N HIS A 3 -30.25 5.81 -44.85
CA HIS A 3 -29.49 6.44 -43.78
C HIS A 3 -30.11 6.05 -42.43
N PRO A 4 -29.34 5.51 -41.47
CA PRO A 4 -29.87 5.23 -40.15
C PRO A 4 -30.31 6.55 -39.50
N MET A 5 -31.60 6.67 -39.22
CA MET A 5 -32.14 7.78 -38.44
C MET A 5 -31.61 7.67 -37.01
N PHE A 6 -30.77 8.62 -36.63
CA PHE A 6 -30.29 8.78 -35.27
C PHE A 6 -31.47 9.11 -34.35
N ASN A 7 -31.82 8.19 -33.45
CA ASN A 7 -32.97 8.33 -32.56
C ASN A 7 -32.60 9.12 -31.30
N ALA A 8 -33.01 10.39 -31.24
CA ALA A 8 -32.73 11.29 -30.13
C ALA A 8 -33.25 10.80 -28.77
N SER A 9 -34.24 9.90 -28.73
CA SER A 9 -34.74 9.36 -27.45
C SER A 9 -33.69 8.52 -26.73
N SER A 10 -32.85 7.78 -27.48
CA SER A 10 -31.79 6.94 -26.91
C SER A 10 -30.64 7.75 -26.27
N VAL A 11 -30.42 8.98 -26.74
CA VAL A 11 -29.41 9.88 -26.17
C VAL A 11 -29.91 10.53 -24.88
N LEU A 12 -31.21 10.76 -24.78
CA LEU A 12 -31.83 11.40 -23.61
C LEU A 12 -31.89 10.44 -22.41
N ASP A 13 -32.23 9.16 -22.64
CA ASP A 13 -32.16 8.12 -21.59
C ASP A 13 -30.71 7.89 -21.11
N LEU A 14 -29.73 7.92 -22.02
CA LEU A 14 -28.31 7.77 -21.65
C LEU A 14 -27.79 8.95 -20.82
N SER A 15 -28.26 10.16 -21.13
CA SER A 15 -27.93 11.38 -20.38
C SER A 15 -28.43 11.30 -18.94
N GLU A 16 -29.66 10.84 -18.71
CA GLU A 16 -30.27 10.80 -17.38
C GLU A 16 -29.56 9.78 -16.48
N ASP A 17 -29.20 8.61 -17.02
CA ASP A 17 -28.54 7.54 -16.27
C ASP A 17 -27.10 7.88 -15.84
N THR A 18 -26.39 8.71 -16.62
CA THR A 18 -25.04 9.16 -16.23
C THR A 18 -25.05 10.12 -15.04
N THR A 19 -26.07 10.97 -14.92
CA THR A 19 -26.14 11.97 -13.83
C THR A 19 -26.42 11.34 -12.46
N THR A 20 -27.23 10.28 -12.43
CA THR A 20 -27.55 9.56 -11.19
C THR A 20 -26.35 8.75 -10.69
N ALA A 21 -25.60 8.12 -11.60
CA ALA A 21 -24.36 7.41 -11.27
C ALA A 21 -23.29 8.35 -10.68
N GLU A 22 -23.09 9.53 -11.28
CA GLU A 22 -22.14 10.51 -10.75
C GLU A 22 -22.52 11.01 -9.35
N ALA A 23 -23.82 11.25 -9.11
CA ALA A 23 -24.31 11.64 -7.80
C ALA A 23 -24.06 10.55 -6.75
N ALA A 24 -24.28 9.28 -7.11
CA ALA A 24 -24.02 8.14 -6.23
C ALA A 24 -22.53 8.01 -5.86
N ILE A 25 -21.63 8.13 -6.85
CA ILE A 25 -20.17 8.07 -6.63
C ILE A 25 -19.71 9.21 -5.72
N ARG A 26 -20.24 10.43 -5.91
CA ARG A 26 -19.94 11.57 -5.03
C ARG A 26 -20.36 11.31 -3.60
N GLN A 27 -21.57 10.78 -3.37
CA GLN A 27 -22.05 10.46 -2.02
C GLN A 27 -21.18 9.40 -1.34
N MET A 28 -20.83 8.32 -2.06
CA MET A 28 -19.95 7.28 -1.53
C MET A 28 -18.57 7.84 -1.16
N THR A 29 -18.02 8.73 -2.00
CA THR A 29 -16.72 9.37 -1.76
C THR A 29 -16.77 10.26 -0.51
N VAL A 30 -17.84 11.04 -0.34
CA VAL A 30 -18.02 11.92 0.84
C VAL A 30 -18.12 11.09 2.12
N VAL A 31 -18.96 10.05 2.13
CA VAL A 31 -19.09 9.16 3.30
C VAL A 31 -17.74 8.53 3.64
N LEU A 32 -17.05 7.98 2.64
CA LEU A 32 -15.74 7.36 2.84
C LEU A 32 -14.70 8.37 3.35
N SER A 33 -14.68 9.59 2.80
CA SER A 33 -13.79 10.69 3.23
C SER A 33 -13.93 11.05 4.72
N GLY A 34 -15.14 10.93 5.26
CA GLY A 34 -15.40 11.18 6.69
C GLY A 34 -14.84 10.08 7.60
N PHE A 35 -14.78 8.82 7.13
CA PHE A 35 -14.26 7.70 7.93
C PHE A 35 -12.73 7.60 7.95
N TRP A 36 -12.08 8.08 6.90
CA TRP A 36 -10.62 8.05 6.79
C TRP A 36 -9.85 8.59 8.01
N PRO A 37 -10.14 9.77 8.60
CA PRO A 37 -9.42 10.26 9.77
C PRO A 37 -9.56 9.33 11.00
N LEU A 38 -10.71 8.66 11.16
CA LEU A 38 -10.90 7.68 12.22
C LEU A 38 -10.03 6.44 12.00
N ILE A 39 -9.96 5.94 10.76
CA ILE A 39 -9.11 4.81 10.38
C ILE A 39 -7.64 5.14 10.61
N LEU A 40 -7.20 6.34 10.20
CA LEU A 40 -5.83 6.81 10.41
C LEU A 40 -5.48 6.86 11.90
N LEU A 41 -6.36 7.45 12.71
CA LEU A 41 -6.10 7.62 14.15
C LEU A 41 -6.08 6.27 14.88
N PHE A 42 -7.08 5.42 14.63
CA PHE A 42 -7.16 4.10 15.26
C PHE A 42 -6.02 3.19 14.81
N GLY A 43 -5.72 3.16 13.50
CA GLY A 43 -4.62 2.37 12.94
C GLY A 43 -3.25 2.82 13.44
N ALA A 44 -3.01 4.13 13.54
CA ALA A 44 -1.77 4.65 14.09
C ALA A 44 -1.62 4.30 15.58
N PHE A 45 -2.69 4.49 16.36
CA PHE A 45 -2.66 4.18 17.79
C PHE A 45 -2.43 2.68 18.05
N ALA A 46 -3.14 1.81 17.34
CA ALA A 46 -2.99 0.36 17.47
C ALA A 46 -1.56 -0.10 17.13
N ASN A 47 -0.97 0.39 16.05
CA ASN A 47 0.39 0.01 15.66
C ASN A 47 1.47 0.58 16.60
N ILE A 48 1.31 1.81 17.09
CA ILE A 48 2.20 2.37 18.12
C ILE A 48 2.14 1.51 19.39
N MET A 49 0.94 1.16 19.85
CA MET A 49 0.77 0.31 21.02
C MET A 49 1.42 -1.06 20.84
N ASN A 50 1.28 -1.68 19.68
CA ASN A 50 1.96 -2.95 19.36
C ASN A 50 3.48 -2.82 19.50
N ILE A 51 4.08 -1.79 18.91
CA ILE A 51 5.54 -1.55 19.02
C ILE A 51 5.96 -1.37 20.48
N VAL A 52 5.23 -0.55 21.25
CA VAL A 52 5.53 -0.30 22.67
C VAL A 52 5.44 -1.59 23.50
N VAL A 53 4.39 -2.39 23.29
CA VAL A 53 4.20 -3.66 24.01
C VAL A 53 5.30 -4.65 23.66
N PHE A 54 5.64 -4.81 22.38
CA PHE A 54 6.67 -5.76 21.95
C PHE A 54 8.08 -5.32 22.37
N LEU A 55 8.39 -4.01 22.34
CA LEU A 55 9.65 -3.50 22.88
C LEU A 55 9.77 -3.73 24.39
N LYS A 56 8.67 -3.61 25.13
CA LYS A 56 8.66 -3.82 26.59
C LYS A 56 8.84 -5.30 26.96
N ILE A 57 8.26 -6.22 26.18
CA ILE A 57 8.44 -7.67 26.37
C ILE A 57 9.87 -8.09 25.97
N GLY A 58 10.48 -7.36 25.03
CA GLY A 58 11.81 -7.61 24.50
C GLY A 58 11.73 -8.44 23.22
N ALA A 59 12.40 -7.95 22.17
CA ALA A 59 12.44 -8.58 20.86
C ALA A 59 13.44 -9.75 20.82
N ARG A 60 13.15 -10.83 21.58
CA ARG A 60 14.02 -12.02 21.63
C ARG A 60 13.66 -13.09 20.60
N ASP A 61 12.37 -13.17 20.25
CA ASP A 61 11.86 -14.18 19.33
C ASP A 61 11.67 -13.59 17.92
N ASN A 62 11.96 -14.40 16.89
CA ASN A 62 11.80 -14.00 15.49
C ASN A 62 10.36 -13.53 15.17
N VAL A 63 9.36 -14.13 15.82
CA VAL A 63 7.95 -13.74 15.67
C VAL A 63 7.73 -12.31 16.16
N THR A 64 8.28 -11.96 17.33
CA THR A 64 8.14 -10.61 17.91
C THR A 64 8.82 -9.55 17.04
N ILE A 65 10.00 -9.86 16.48
CA ILE A 65 10.69 -8.97 15.55
C ILE A 65 9.84 -8.74 14.30
N LEU A 66 9.23 -9.80 13.76
CA LEU A 66 8.36 -9.70 12.59
C LEU A 66 7.11 -8.87 12.88
N LEU A 67 6.48 -9.04 14.04
CA LEU A 67 5.31 -8.24 14.42
C LEU A 67 5.67 -6.76 14.63
N ILE A 68 6.86 -6.46 15.17
CA ILE A 68 7.38 -5.08 15.25
C ILE A 68 7.58 -4.51 13.84
N ALA A 69 8.21 -5.26 12.93
CA ALA A 69 8.45 -4.83 11.56
C ALA A 69 7.14 -4.59 10.81
N LEU A 70 6.14 -5.45 11.01
CA LEU A 70 4.80 -5.30 10.44
C LEU A 70 4.14 -3.99 10.93
N SER A 71 4.10 -3.76 12.25
CA SER A 71 3.52 -2.52 12.79
C SER A 71 4.29 -1.27 12.41
N ALA A 72 5.61 -1.35 12.25
CA ALA A 72 6.42 -0.24 11.76
C ALA A 72 6.10 0.07 10.28
N SER A 73 5.93 -0.96 9.45
CA SER A 73 5.56 -0.80 8.04
C SER A 73 4.16 -0.19 7.91
N ASP A 74 3.21 -0.63 8.73
CA ASP A 74 1.85 -0.08 8.76
C ASP A 74 1.85 1.40 9.19
N LEU A 75 2.67 1.78 10.18
CA LEU A 75 2.81 3.20 10.56
C LEU A 75 3.42 4.04 9.46
N LEU A 76 4.41 3.50 8.74
CA LEU A 76 5.02 4.20 7.62
C LEU A 76 4.01 4.37 6.48
N PHE A 77 3.22 3.35 6.17
CA PHE A 77 2.11 3.45 5.21
C PHE A 77 1.08 4.49 5.65
N LEU A 78 0.61 4.45 6.89
CA LEU A 78 -0.37 5.40 7.43
C LEU A 78 0.17 6.83 7.43
N SER A 79 1.46 7.01 7.74
CA SER A 79 2.12 8.31 7.70
C SER A 79 2.26 8.88 6.28
N LEU A 80 2.46 8.02 5.28
CA LEU A 80 2.59 8.44 3.88
C LEU A 80 1.24 8.71 3.22
N ILE A 81 0.19 7.95 3.58
CA ILE A 81 -1.15 8.14 3.03
C ILE A 81 -1.90 9.30 3.72
N SER A 82 -1.55 9.63 4.97
CA SER A 82 -2.20 10.68 5.76
C SER A 82 -2.25 12.06 5.07
N PRO A 83 -1.17 12.58 4.46
CA PRO A 83 -1.21 13.85 3.75
C PRO A 83 -2.12 13.82 2.51
N THR A 84 -2.14 12.71 1.76
CA THR A 84 -3.02 12.52 0.60
C THR A 84 -4.50 12.55 1.01
N VAL A 85 -4.84 11.80 2.05
CA VAL A 85 -6.19 11.74 2.61
C VAL A 85 -6.61 13.08 3.21
N SER A 86 -5.68 13.77 3.89
CA SER A 86 -5.92 15.12 4.41
C SER A 86 -6.19 16.13 3.28
N GLY A 87 -5.45 16.04 2.17
CA GLY A 87 -5.70 16.84 0.97
C GLY A 87 -7.09 16.61 0.39
N LEU A 88 -7.51 15.34 0.27
CA LEU A 88 -8.87 14.99 -0.17
C LEU A 88 -9.94 15.52 0.80
N PHE A 89 -9.73 15.37 2.10
CA PHE A 89 -10.65 15.88 3.13
C PHE A 89 -10.83 17.40 3.00
N VAL A 90 -9.73 18.16 2.87
CA VAL A 90 -9.77 19.61 2.68
C VAL A 90 -10.50 19.98 1.39
N PHE A 91 -10.21 19.27 0.29
CA PHE A 91 -10.80 19.54 -1.02
C PHE A 91 -12.33 19.33 -1.03
N TYR A 92 -12.82 18.24 -0.43
CA TYR A 92 -14.24 17.91 -0.45
C TYR A 92 -15.05 18.61 0.66
N ILE A 93 -14.46 18.94 1.80
CA ILE A 93 -15.22 19.44 2.98
C ILE A 93 -14.96 20.92 3.26
N VAL A 94 -13.71 21.40 3.19
CA VAL A 94 -13.31 22.71 3.74
C VAL A 94 -13.44 23.87 2.74
N ARG A 95 -13.83 23.56 1.49
CA ARG A 95 -13.93 24.44 0.30
C ARG A 95 -12.59 24.63 -0.44
N PRO A 96 -12.62 24.63 -1.78
CA PRO A 96 -11.42 24.62 -2.63
C PRO A 96 -10.74 25.99 -2.79
N THR A 97 -11.02 26.98 -1.95
CA THR A 97 -10.75 28.39 -2.28
C THR A 97 -9.26 28.72 -2.46
N TYR A 98 -8.34 27.97 -1.84
CA TYR A 98 -6.90 28.13 -2.07
C TYR A 98 -6.11 26.95 -1.49
N TYR A 99 -6.00 25.83 -2.22
CA TYR A 99 -5.04 24.78 -1.85
C TYR A 99 -3.75 25.03 -2.64
N PRO A 100 -2.64 25.46 -1.99
CA PRO A 100 -1.43 25.90 -2.69
C PRO A 100 -0.60 24.75 -3.26
N TYR A 101 -1.03 23.50 -3.03
CA TYR A 101 -0.28 22.33 -3.43
C TYR A 101 -0.89 21.68 -4.67
N ASP A 102 -0.02 21.31 -5.61
CA ASP A 102 -0.39 20.53 -6.78
C ASP A 102 -0.73 19.09 -6.35
N SER A 103 -1.95 18.66 -6.65
CA SER A 103 -2.45 17.31 -6.40
C SER A 103 -1.62 16.23 -7.12
N SER A 104 -0.97 16.59 -8.22
CA SER A 104 -0.07 15.70 -8.97
C SER A 104 1.19 15.36 -8.17
N LEU A 105 1.73 16.33 -7.43
CA LEU A 105 2.91 16.14 -6.57
C LEU A 105 2.59 15.23 -5.38
N PHE A 106 1.39 15.37 -4.80
CA PHE A 106 0.93 14.49 -3.72
C PHE A 106 0.81 13.04 -4.20
N ASN A 107 0.18 12.82 -5.36
CA ASN A 107 0.09 11.48 -5.94
C ASN A 107 1.46 10.92 -6.33
N LEU A 108 2.37 11.71 -6.92
CA LEU A 108 3.67 11.17 -7.32
C LEU A 108 4.58 10.87 -6.11
N LEU A 109 4.67 11.79 -5.17
CA LEU A 109 5.70 11.76 -4.11
C LEU A 109 5.32 10.83 -2.95
N LEU A 110 4.02 10.68 -2.65
CA LEU A 110 3.56 9.92 -1.47
C LEU A 110 2.94 8.57 -1.82
N TYR A 111 2.26 8.47 -2.97
CA TYR A 111 1.62 7.20 -3.36
C TYR A 111 2.64 6.09 -3.63
N TRP A 112 3.71 6.40 -4.38
CA TRP A 112 4.72 5.41 -4.75
C TRP A 112 5.47 4.83 -3.56
N PRO A 113 5.99 5.64 -2.62
CA PRO A 113 6.59 5.10 -1.40
C PRO A 113 5.58 4.34 -0.53
N ALA A 114 4.31 4.78 -0.48
CA ALA A 114 3.27 4.07 0.28
C ALA A 114 3.01 2.68 -0.32
N TYR A 115 2.94 2.56 -1.64
CA TYR A 115 2.78 1.28 -2.33
C TYR A 115 3.98 0.37 -2.11
N THR A 116 5.20 0.94 -2.18
CA THR A 116 6.44 0.19 -1.91
C THR A 116 6.49 -0.32 -0.46
N ALA A 117 6.04 0.47 0.51
CA ALA A 117 5.96 0.07 1.91
C ALA A 117 4.91 -1.02 2.15
N TYR A 118 3.80 -0.97 1.43
CA TYR A 118 2.76 -2.00 1.46
C TYR A 118 3.23 -3.33 0.84
N ASP A 119 3.93 -3.26 -0.28
CA ASP A 119 4.53 -4.45 -0.89
C ASP A 119 5.63 -5.04 0.01
N LEU A 120 6.41 -4.18 0.68
CA LEU A 120 7.40 -4.61 1.66
C LEU A 120 6.75 -5.30 2.87
N SER A 121 5.64 -4.78 3.39
CA SER A 121 4.93 -5.41 4.51
C SER A 121 4.36 -6.77 4.11
N THR A 122 3.79 -6.87 2.91
CA THR A 122 3.28 -8.12 2.33
C THR A 122 4.43 -9.11 2.11
N TYR A 123 5.57 -8.64 1.60
CA TYR A 123 6.77 -9.47 1.43
C TYR A 123 7.30 -9.97 2.76
N ILE A 124 7.33 -9.15 3.82
CA ILE A 124 7.74 -9.61 5.16
C ILE A 124 6.74 -10.62 5.73
N SER A 125 5.44 -10.42 5.47
CA SER A 125 4.38 -11.29 5.95
C SER A 125 4.40 -12.67 5.28
N VAL A 126 4.60 -12.74 3.96
CA VAL A 126 4.61 -13.99 3.18
C VAL A 126 6.00 -14.62 3.12
N GLY A 127 7.03 -13.78 3.07
CA GLY A 127 8.46 -14.11 3.00
C GLY A 127 9.08 -14.46 4.34
N ALA A 128 8.28 -14.56 5.40
CA ALA A 128 8.63 -15.29 6.60
C ALA A 128 8.09 -16.74 6.57
N PRO A 129 8.58 -17.64 5.70
CA PRO A 129 8.47 -19.04 6.02
C PRO A 129 9.16 -19.25 7.36
N ALA A 130 8.48 -20.00 8.22
CA ALA A 130 8.90 -21.07 9.12
C ALA A 130 10.36 -21.61 9.01
N PHE A 131 11.34 -20.76 8.72
CA PHE A 131 12.75 -21.06 8.68
C PHE A 131 13.25 -20.96 10.10
N GLY A 132 13.31 -22.13 10.75
CA GLY A 132 14.02 -22.27 12.00
C GLY A 132 15.40 -21.62 11.91
N PRO A 133 15.91 -21.02 13.01
CA PRO A 133 17.12 -20.19 13.05
C PRO A 133 18.44 -20.87 12.60
N HIS A 134 18.40 -22.11 12.10
CA HIS A 134 19.57 -22.93 11.80
C HIS A 134 19.84 -23.19 10.31
N ALA A 135 18.94 -22.86 9.38
CA ALA A 135 19.05 -23.37 8.01
C ALA A 135 19.88 -22.52 7.03
N TYR A 136 19.99 -21.19 7.23
CA TYR A 136 20.70 -20.33 6.26
C TYR A 136 22.17 -20.06 6.61
N PHE A 137 22.51 -20.01 7.90
CA PHE A 137 23.90 -19.74 8.29
C PHE A 137 24.81 -20.97 8.10
N SER A 138 24.26 -22.19 8.21
CA SER A 138 25.05 -23.43 8.03
C SER A 138 25.42 -23.68 6.57
N ASN A 139 24.49 -23.49 5.63
CA ASN A 139 24.75 -23.72 4.19
C ASN A 139 25.73 -22.70 3.59
N SER A 140 25.81 -21.51 4.16
CA SER A 140 26.77 -20.48 3.75
C SER A 140 28.18 -20.79 4.26
N LEU A 141 28.29 -21.34 5.47
CA LEU A 141 29.57 -21.71 6.09
C LEU A 141 30.12 -23.05 5.61
N SER A 142 29.26 -24.03 5.30
CA SER A 142 29.72 -25.29 4.69
C SER A 142 30.21 -25.09 3.26
N ALA A 143 29.57 -24.20 2.49
CA ALA A 143 30.06 -23.80 1.16
C ALA A 143 31.34 -22.95 1.21
N LEU A 144 31.60 -22.24 2.32
CA LEU A 144 32.86 -21.50 2.53
C LEU A 144 33.99 -22.39 3.06
N SER A 145 33.65 -23.48 3.75
CA SER A 145 34.61 -24.46 4.29
C SER A 145 35.18 -25.39 3.21
N ASP A 146 34.41 -25.67 2.15
CA ASP A 146 34.89 -26.44 0.99
C ASP A 146 35.55 -25.51 -0.03
N GLY A 147 36.76 -25.04 0.30
CA GLY A 147 37.60 -24.14 -0.51
C GLY A 147 38.11 -24.71 -1.84
N SER A 148 37.40 -25.65 -2.47
CA SER A 148 37.85 -26.35 -3.69
C SER A 148 37.11 -25.98 -4.97
N ASN A 149 36.03 -25.17 -4.94
CA ASN A 149 35.28 -24.83 -6.17
C ASN A 149 34.72 -23.39 -6.19
N LEU A 150 35.61 -22.40 -6.07
CA LEU A 150 35.30 -20.96 -6.16
C LEU A 150 34.91 -20.46 -7.58
N THR A 151 34.84 -21.32 -8.60
CA THR A 151 34.60 -20.90 -9.99
C THR A 151 33.14 -20.97 -10.44
N ARG A 152 32.19 -21.32 -9.57
CA ARG A 152 30.78 -21.54 -9.99
C ARG A 152 29.71 -20.83 -9.19
N PHE A 153 30.01 -19.70 -8.56
CA PHE A 153 28.96 -18.79 -8.10
C PHE A 153 28.49 -17.93 -9.29
N ARG A 154 27.52 -18.45 -10.06
CA ARG A 154 26.68 -17.61 -10.91
C ARG A 154 25.42 -17.26 -10.11
N PRO A 155 25.25 -16.00 -9.65
CA PRO A 155 23.97 -15.58 -9.11
C PRO A 155 22.96 -15.65 -10.25
N THR A 156 22.09 -16.66 -10.20
CA THR A 156 21.00 -16.80 -11.18
C THR A 156 19.86 -15.94 -10.66
N PHE A 157 19.89 -14.66 -10.99
CA PHE A 157 18.73 -13.78 -10.82
C PHE A 157 17.67 -14.24 -11.83
N TYR A 158 16.68 -15.01 -11.37
CA TYR A 158 15.46 -15.23 -12.13
C TYR A 158 14.65 -13.93 -12.10
N VAL A 159 14.85 -13.09 -13.12
CA VAL A 159 13.95 -11.96 -13.41
C VAL A 159 12.73 -12.55 -14.10
N TYR A 160 11.64 -12.71 -13.35
CA TYR A 160 10.35 -13.11 -13.90
C TYR A 160 9.69 -11.89 -14.54
N ILE A 161 10.00 -11.62 -15.81
CA ILE A 161 9.28 -10.61 -16.60
C ILE A 161 7.94 -11.24 -16.99
N HIS A 162 6.90 -10.94 -16.23
CA HIS A 162 5.53 -11.23 -16.64
C HIS A 162 5.17 -10.24 -17.76
N HIS A 163 5.19 -10.71 -19.00
CA HIS A 163 4.37 -10.09 -20.05
C HIS A 163 2.91 -10.43 -19.74
N MET A 164 2.13 -9.44 -19.32
CA MET A 164 0.75 -9.14 -19.74
C MET A 164 0.14 -8.06 -18.87
#